data_AF-M6EHI8-F1
#
_entry.id   AF-M6EHI8-F1
#
_cell.length_a   1.000
_cell.length_b   1.000
_cell.length_c   1.000
_cell.angle_alpha   90.00
_cell.angle_beta   90.00
_cell.angle_gamma   90.00
#
_symmetry.space_group_name_H-M   'P 1'
#
loop_
_entity.id
_entity.type
_entity.pdbx_description
1 polymer ?
#
loop_
_entity_poly.entity_id
_entity_poly.type
_entity_poly.pdbx_seq_one_letter_code
_entity_poly.pdbx_strand_id
1 'polypeptide(L)'
;MEKLDSDPWNPSRELDREEGTRAYLTLSSPESREEYDKTLNYEFLLLDTTKIPEEFESFYNVQKLSEGEETREFYSRFLEFKKDLENTLKNLRITVLFFLSAFSLLTIFALLMALAQKNGFLSSGVELFYRKWGMLCSTGILFSGYTIFRKILNSKKNKIGQNRNH
;
A
#
# COMPACT_ATOMS: atom_id res chain seq x y z
N MET A 1 1.28 39.71 28.78
CA MET A 1 0.02 39.52 28.03
C MET A 1 0.28 39.04 26.61
N GLU A 2 1.30 39.56 25.92
CA GLU A 2 1.63 39.24 24.51
C GLU A 2 1.89 37.75 24.18
N LYS A 3 2.26 36.91 25.16
CA LYS A 3 2.49 35.46 24.95
C LYS A 3 1.21 34.60 24.94
N LEU A 4 0.10 35.09 25.52
CA LEU A 4 -1.18 34.36 25.54
C LEU A 4 -1.94 34.51 24.22
N ASP A 5 -1.75 35.61 23.51
CA ASP A 5 -2.39 35.84 22.21
C ASP A 5 -1.73 35.07 21.05
N SER A 6 -0.47 34.67 21.24
CA SER A 6 0.29 33.84 20.30
C SER A 6 0.12 32.33 20.55
N ASP A 7 -0.50 31.92 21.65
CA ASP A 7 -0.76 30.52 21.92
C ASP A 7 -1.84 30.01 20.95
N PRO A 8 -1.58 28.93 20.17
CA PRO A 8 -2.60 28.34 19.31
C PRO A 8 -3.85 27.90 20.07
N TRP A 9 -3.77 27.74 21.40
CA TRP A 9 -4.92 27.56 22.26
C TRP A 9 -5.10 28.77 23.19
N ASN A 10 -6.06 29.64 22.88
CA ASN A 10 -6.39 30.80 23.71
C ASN A 10 -7.86 30.75 24.16
N PRO A 11 -8.16 30.37 25.42
CA PRO A 11 -9.54 30.23 25.90
C PRO A 11 -10.31 31.54 26.02
N SER A 12 -9.66 32.69 25.81
CA SER A 12 -10.32 33.99 25.68
C SER A 12 -10.96 34.22 24.29
N ARG A 13 -10.59 33.42 23.28
CA ARG A 13 -11.25 33.41 21.97
C ARG A 13 -12.50 32.54 22.05
N GLU A 14 -13.61 33.10 21.60
CA GLU A 14 -14.94 32.52 21.79
C GLU A 14 -15.10 31.16 21.08
N LEU A 15 -14.49 31.01 19.90
CA LEU A 15 -14.45 29.76 19.14
C LEU A 15 -13.64 28.66 19.87
N ASP A 16 -12.45 29.01 20.40
CA ASP A 16 -11.58 28.06 21.12
C ASP A 16 -12.22 27.62 22.44
N ARG A 17 -13.03 28.49 23.06
CA ARG A 17 -13.79 28.20 24.27
C ARG A 17 -14.95 27.24 24.00
N GLU A 18 -15.69 27.43 22.91
CA GLU A 18 -16.77 26.52 22.52
C GLU A 18 -16.21 25.14 22.16
N GLU A 19 -15.12 25.10 21.40
CA GLU A 19 -14.46 23.85 21.02
C GLU A 19 -13.91 23.12 22.25
N GLY A 20 -13.26 23.84 23.16
CA GLY A 20 -12.79 23.29 24.44
C GLY A 20 -13.92 22.78 25.33
N THR A 21 -15.07 23.46 25.34
CA THR A 21 -16.25 23.02 26.09
C THR A 21 -16.85 21.76 25.48
N ARG A 22 -16.94 21.68 24.15
CA ARG A 22 -17.40 20.47 23.45
C ARG A 22 -16.45 19.30 23.69
N ALA A 23 -15.14 19.51 23.58
CA ALA A 23 -14.15 18.48 23.87
C ALA A 23 -14.25 17.99 25.32
N TYR A 24 -14.39 18.91 26.29
CA TYR A 24 -14.57 18.56 27.69
C TYR A 24 -15.84 17.73 27.90
N LEU A 25 -16.98 18.16 27.36
CA LEU A 25 -18.24 17.42 27.51
C LEU A 25 -18.18 16.01 26.90
N THR A 26 -17.55 15.88 25.74
CA THR A 26 -17.40 14.59 25.05
C THR A 26 -16.42 13.65 25.77
N LEU A 27 -15.32 14.18 26.31
CA LEU A 27 -14.23 13.39 26.91
C LEU A 27 -14.36 13.18 28.42
N SER A 28 -15.16 13.99 29.11
CA SER A 28 -15.33 13.94 30.58
C SER A 28 -16.23 12.80 31.04
N SER A 29 -17.19 12.36 30.22
CA SER A 29 -18.07 11.25 30.55
C SER A 29 -17.56 9.94 29.91
N PRO A 30 -17.47 8.82 30.65
CA PRO A 30 -16.98 7.56 30.12
C PRO A 30 -17.81 7.04 28.95
N GLU A 31 -19.14 7.14 29.05
CA GLU A 31 -20.07 6.64 28.03
C GLU A 31 -19.98 7.46 26.73
N SER A 32 -19.98 8.79 26.82
CA SER A 32 -19.83 9.66 25.63
C SER A 32 -18.45 9.51 24.99
N ARG A 33 -17.42 9.28 25.79
CA ARG A 33 -16.06 9.05 25.29
C ARG A 33 -15.97 7.73 24.54
N GLU A 34 -16.55 6.65 25.07
CA GLU A 34 -16.54 5.35 24.40
C GLU A 34 -17.33 5.38 23.07
N GLU A 35 -18.44 6.14 23.01
CA GLU A 35 -19.21 6.33 21.79
C GLU A 35 -18.45 7.19 20.76
N TYR A 36 -17.78 8.25 21.21
CA TYR A 36 -16.92 9.07 20.37
C TYR A 36 -15.72 8.28 19.83
N ASP A 37 -15.07 7.46 20.66
CA ASP A 37 -13.94 6.63 20.26
C ASP A 37 -14.32 5.61 19.17
N LYS A 38 -15.58 5.14 19.14
CA LYS A 38 -16.11 4.30 18.05
C LYS A 38 -16.26 5.06 16.71
N THR A 39 -16.41 6.38 16.76
CA THR A 39 -16.50 7.23 15.56
C THR A 39 -15.13 7.66 15.02
N LEU A 40 -14.07 7.51 15.81
CA LEU A 40 -12.70 7.76 15.37
C LEU A 40 -12.27 6.66 14.39
N ASN A 41 -12.53 6.92 13.12
CA ASN A 41 -12.05 6.10 12.02
C ASN A 41 -10.54 6.33 11.82
N TYR A 42 -9.72 5.70 12.66
CA TYR A 42 -8.26 5.66 12.53
C TYR A 42 -7.80 5.08 11.17
N GLU A 43 -8.71 4.44 10.44
CA GLU A 43 -8.50 3.88 9.11
C GLU A 43 -8.19 4.94 8.04
N PHE A 44 -8.55 6.22 8.24
CA PHE A 44 -8.40 7.29 7.23
C PHE A 44 -7.11 8.13 7.33
N LEU A 45 -6.36 8.07 8.43
CA LEU A 45 -5.06 8.75 8.57
C LEU A 45 -3.91 8.02 7.83
N LEU A 46 -4.21 6.90 7.18
CA LEU A 46 -3.26 5.93 6.63
C LEU A 46 -2.91 6.13 5.14
N LEU A 47 -3.41 7.18 4.49
CA LEU A 47 -3.25 7.34 3.04
C LEU A 47 -1.91 7.98 2.64
N ASP A 48 -1.16 8.60 3.54
CA ASP A 48 0.19 9.09 3.24
C ASP A 48 1.28 8.15 3.77
N THR A 49 1.89 7.42 2.83
CA THR A 49 2.95 6.43 3.07
C THR A 49 4.32 7.02 3.43
N THR A 50 4.50 8.34 3.38
CA THR A 50 5.85 8.95 3.44
C THR A 50 6.17 9.70 4.73
N LYS A 51 5.19 10.08 5.54
CA LYS A 51 5.41 10.73 6.83
C LYS A 51 4.34 10.30 7.83
N ILE A 52 4.77 9.61 8.88
CA ILE A 52 4.01 9.65 10.14
C ILE A 52 4.31 11.05 10.70
N PRO A 53 3.32 11.93 10.92
CA PRO A 53 3.56 13.23 11.53
C PRO A 53 4.24 13.05 12.90
N GLU A 54 5.31 13.79 13.19
CA GLU A 54 6.04 13.68 14.48
C GLU A 54 5.12 13.92 15.69
N GLU A 55 4.09 14.74 15.50
CA GLU A 55 3.03 15.00 16.48
C GLU A 55 2.26 13.72 16.82
N PHE A 56 2.03 12.83 15.86
CA PHE A 56 1.33 11.57 16.09
C PHE A 56 2.17 10.59 16.92
N GLU A 57 3.49 10.57 16.69
CA GLU A 57 4.43 9.76 17.48
C GLU A 57 4.57 10.27 18.92
N SER A 58 4.52 11.59 19.12
CA SER A 58 4.56 12.18 20.46
C SER A 58 3.27 11.94 21.25
N PHE A 59 2.10 12.03 20.61
CA PHE A 59 0.82 11.65 21.21
C PHE A 59 0.78 10.16 21.58
N TYR A 60 1.29 9.28 20.71
CA TYR A 60 1.38 7.85 20.99
C TYR A 60 2.32 7.54 22.17
N ASN A 61 3.46 8.24 22.28
CA ASN A 61 4.39 8.07 23.39
C ASN A 61 3.81 8.50 24.74
N VAL A 62 2.99 9.55 24.76
CA VAL A 62 2.29 10.01 25.98
C VAL A 62 1.19 9.03 26.37
N GLN A 63 0.44 8.49 25.41
CA GLN A 63 -0.66 7.54 25.67
C GLN A 63 -0.15 6.14 26.06
N LYS A 64 1.03 5.73 25.56
CA LYS A 64 1.73 4.49 25.95
C LYS A 64 2.20 4.48 27.41
N LEU A 65 2.27 5.65 28.07
CA LEU A 65 2.53 5.77 29.50
C LEU A 65 1.26 5.67 30.35
N SER A 66 0.06 5.81 29.76
CA SER A 66 -1.22 5.82 30.50
C SER A 66 -2.14 4.62 30.22
N GLU A 67 -2.03 3.96 29.06
CA GLU A 67 -2.91 2.85 28.69
C GLU A 67 -2.14 1.50 28.66
N GLY A 68 -2.79 0.45 29.17
CA GLY A 68 -2.20 -0.84 29.54
C GLY A 68 -1.75 -1.74 28.38
N GLU A 69 -1.55 -3.03 28.68
CA GLU A 69 -1.00 -4.05 27.78
C GLU A 69 -1.75 -4.17 26.43
N GLU A 70 -3.06 -3.90 26.44
CA GLU A 70 -3.95 -4.03 25.28
C GLU A 70 -3.65 -3.01 24.16
N THR A 71 -3.32 -1.75 24.49
CA THR A 71 -3.00 -0.74 23.47
C THR A 71 -1.64 -0.99 22.84
N ARG A 72 -0.69 -1.57 23.59
CA ARG A 72 0.59 -2.04 23.05
C ARG A 72 0.38 -3.21 22.10
N GLU A 73 -0.51 -4.14 22.42
CA GLU A 73 -0.85 -5.25 21.52
C GLU A 73 -1.54 -4.74 20.24
N PHE A 74 -2.49 -3.81 20.37
CA PHE A 74 -3.15 -3.17 19.24
C PHE A 74 -2.14 -2.46 18.32
N TYR A 75 -1.19 -1.70 18.88
CA TYR A 75 -0.14 -1.07 18.10
C TYR A 75 0.72 -2.07 17.32
N SER A 76 1.06 -3.20 17.96
CA SER A 76 1.87 -4.23 17.32
C SER A 76 1.13 -4.87 16.13
N ARG A 77 -0.15 -5.19 16.31
CA ARG A 77 -1.01 -5.71 15.24
C ARG A 77 -1.19 -4.70 14.10
N PHE A 78 -1.30 -3.42 14.44
CA PHE A 78 -1.36 -2.34 13.47
C PHE A 78 -0.08 -2.24 12.63
N LEU A 79 1.10 -2.32 13.26
CA LEU A 79 2.37 -2.30 12.53
C LEU A 79 2.54 -3.52 11.63
N GLU A 80 2.08 -4.70 12.06
CA GLU A 80 2.05 -5.90 11.22
C GLU A 80 1.13 -5.71 10.01
N PHE A 81 -0.09 -5.21 10.23
CA PHE A 81 -1.03 -4.92 9.15
C PHE A 81 -0.47 -3.92 8.14
N LYS A 82 0.12 -2.81 8.60
CA LYS A 82 0.75 -1.81 7.73
C LYS A 82 1.83 -2.43 6.84
N LYS A 83 2.65 -3.30 7.42
CA LYS A 83 3.73 -4.00 6.72
C LYS A 83 3.19 -4.99 5.68
N ASP A 84 2.12 -5.70 6.00
CA ASP A 84 1.47 -6.62 5.06
C ASP A 84 0.81 -5.88 3.90
N LEU A 85 0.20 -4.72 4.16
CA LEU A 85 -0.39 -3.85 3.14
C LEU A 85 0.70 -3.28 2.22
N GLU A 86 1.80 -2.77 2.77
CA GLU A 86 2.96 -2.29 2.00
C GLU A 86 3.53 -3.41 1.10
N ASN A 87 3.69 -4.60 1.65
CA ASN A 87 4.21 -5.74 0.91
C ASN A 87 3.24 -6.17 -0.21
N THR A 88 1.92 -6.10 0.04
CA THR A 88 0.89 -6.39 -0.95
C THR A 88 0.89 -5.37 -2.08
N LEU A 89 0.94 -4.07 -1.77
CA LEU A 89 1.06 -2.99 -2.76
C LEU A 89 2.34 -3.14 -3.60
N LYS A 90 3.46 -3.48 -2.97
CA LYS A 90 4.72 -3.71 -3.66
C LYS A 90 4.64 -4.91 -4.62
N ASN A 91 4.04 -6.01 -4.18
CA ASN A 91 3.81 -7.18 -5.02
C ASN A 91 2.87 -6.86 -6.18
N LEU A 92 1.81 -6.09 -5.93
CA LEU A 92 0.88 -5.63 -6.97
C LEU A 92 1.63 -4.81 -8.02
N ARG A 93 2.39 -3.78 -7.61
CA ARG A 93 3.20 -2.93 -8.50
C ARG A 93 4.15 -3.76 -9.37
N ILE A 94 4.88 -4.69 -8.75
CA ILE A 94 5.83 -5.55 -9.47
C ILE A 94 5.10 -6.47 -10.47
N THR A 95 3.94 -7.00 -10.09
CA THR A 95 3.11 -7.85 -10.97
C THR A 95 2.54 -7.06 -12.15
N VAL A 96 2.06 -5.84 -11.92
CA VAL A 96 1.57 -4.93 -12.97
C VAL A 96 2.69 -4.60 -13.95
N LEU A 97 3.90 -4.28 -13.47
CA LEU A 97 5.05 -4.01 -14.33
C LEU A 97 5.45 -5.24 -15.17
N PHE A 98 5.32 -6.45 -14.62
CA PHE A 98 5.54 -7.69 -15.37
C PHE A 98 4.52 -7.86 -16.50
N PHE A 99 3.22 -7.68 -16.24
CA PHE A 99 2.21 -7.79 -17.29
C PHE A 99 2.37 -6.70 -18.34
N LEU A 100 2.71 -5.48 -17.93
CA LEU A 100 2.96 -4.38 -18.84
C LEU A 100 4.16 -4.65 -19.76
N SER A 101 5.25 -5.20 -19.21
CA SER A 101 6.43 -5.54 -20.01
C SER A 101 6.16 -6.72 -20.96
N ALA A 102 5.44 -7.74 -20.49
CA ALA A 102 5.06 -8.88 -21.32
C ALA A 102 4.11 -8.47 -22.45
N PHE A 103 3.14 -7.58 -22.17
CA PHE A 103 2.27 -7.02 -23.18
C PHE A 103 3.05 -6.20 -24.22
N SER A 104 3.97 -5.35 -23.77
CA SER A 104 4.85 -4.58 -24.67
C SER A 104 5.70 -5.48 -25.58
N LEU A 105 6.26 -6.57 -25.04
CA LEU A 105 7.02 -7.54 -25.85
C LEU A 105 6.13 -8.25 -26.88
N LEU A 106 4.92 -8.63 -26.49
CA LEU A 106 3.96 -9.26 -27.40
C LEU A 106 3.48 -8.31 -28.50
N THR A 107 3.28 -7.03 -28.21
CA THR A 107 2.90 -6.04 -29.24
C THR A 107 4.04 -5.77 -30.21
N ILE A 108 5.28 -5.64 -29.72
CA ILE A 108 6.47 -5.52 -30.58
C ILE A 108 6.61 -6.76 -31.47
N PHE A 109 6.45 -7.96 -30.89
CA PHE A 109 6.51 -9.20 -31.64
C PHE A 109 5.41 -9.28 -32.71
N ALA A 110 4.18 -8.90 -32.38
CA ALA A 110 3.08 -8.85 -33.33
C ALA A 110 3.35 -7.86 -34.49
N LEU A 111 3.92 -6.69 -34.19
CA LEU A 111 4.32 -5.71 -35.20
C LEU A 111 5.42 -6.25 -36.12
N LEU A 112 6.43 -6.92 -35.56
CA LEU A 112 7.49 -7.57 -36.35
C LEU A 112 6.93 -8.66 -37.26
N MET A 113 6.01 -9.49 -36.76
CA MET A 113 5.33 -10.51 -37.57
C MET A 113 4.51 -9.88 -38.70
N ALA A 114 3.78 -8.80 -38.43
CA ALA A 114 3.03 -8.08 -39.45
C ALA A 114 3.93 -7.49 -40.55
N LEU A 115 5.08 -6.92 -40.17
CA LEU A 115 6.07 -6.40 -41.12
C LEU A 115 6.73 -7.52 -41.94
N ALA A 116 7.07 -8.63 -41.30
CA ALA A 116 7.65 -9.79 -41.98
C ALA A 116 6.69 -10.43 -42.98
N GLN A 117 5.39 -10.48 -42.66
CA GLN A 117 4.34 -10.94 -43.56
C GLN A 117 4.17 -10.01 -44.76
N LYS A 118 4.14 -8.69 -44.52
CA LYS A 118 4.07 -7.67 -45.58
C LYS A 118 5.23 -7.77 -46.56
N ASN A 119 6.44 -8.03 -46.07
CA ASN A 119 7.65 -8.12 -46.89
C ASN A 119 7.86 -9.51 -47.53
N GLY A 120 6.92 -10.45 -47.36
CA GLY A 120 7.02 -11.80 -47.93
C GLY A 120 8.15 -12.64 -47.34
N PHE A 121 8.67 -12.28 -46.16
CA PHE A 121 9.82 -12.93 -45.54
C PHE A 121 9.44 -14.24 -44.81
N LEU A 122 8.16 -14.44 -44.54
CA LEU A 122 7.61 -15.59 -43.84
C LEU A 122 7.18 -16.69 -44.82
N SER A 123 7.59 -17.93 -44.53
CA SER A 123 7.06 -19.12 -45.21
C SER A 123 5.60 -19.36 -44.82
N SER A 124 4.77 -19.84 -45.76
CA SER A 124 3.33 -20.07 -45.55
C SER A 124 3.04 -21.03 -44.39
N GLY A 125 3.94 -21.97 -44.11
CA GLY A 125 3.81 -22.90 -42.99
C GLY A 125 3.91 -22.22 -41.63
N VAL A 126 4.78 -21.21 -41.50
CA VAL A 126 4.97 -20.46 -40.25
C VAL A 126 3.79 -19.52 -40.00
N GLU A 127 3.26 -18.91 -41.06
CA GLU A 127 2.07 -18.06 -41.00
C GLU A 127 0.82 -18.86 -40.58
N LEU A 128 0.61 -20.04 -41.18
CA LEU A 128 -0.51 -20.92 -40.84
C LEU A 128 -0.40 -21.46 -39.41
N PHE A 129 0.82 -21.80 -38.98
CA PHE A 129 1.09 -22.24 -37.61
C PHE A 129 0.77 -21.14 -36.60
N TYR A 130 1.29 -19.92 -36.81
CA TYR A 130 1.06 -18.80 -35.89
C TYR A 130 -0.42 -18.41 -35.84
N ARG A 131 -1.13 -18.44 -36.97
CA ARG A 131 -2.56 -18.13 -37.03
C ARG A 131 -3.43 -19.15 -36.28
N LYS A 132 -3.03 -20.43 -36.24
CA LYS A 132 -3.76 -21.48 -35.50
C LYS A 132 -3.35 -21.62 -34.04
N TRP A 133 -2.04 -21.51 -33.76
CA TRP A 133 -1.47 -21.87 -32.45
C TRP A 133 -0.89 -20.68 -31.69
N GLY A 134 -0.75 -19.51 -32.32
CA GLY A 134 -0.09 -18.34 -31.73
C GLY A 134 -0.71 -17.86 -30.42
N MET A 135 -2.04 -17.95 -30.27
CA MET A 135 -2.71 -17.59 -29.01
C MET A 135 -2.39 -18.61 -27.89
N LEU A 136 -2.33 -19.90 -28.20
CA LEU A 136 -1.99 -20.94 -27.22
C LEU A 136 -0.52 -20.88 -26.82
N CYS A 137 0.38 -20.68 -27.80
CA CYS A 137 1.81 -20.52 -27.55
C CYS A 137 2.10 -19.27 -26.71
N SER A 138 1.50 -18.13 -27.03
CA SER A 138 1.70 -16.89 -26.26
C SER A 138 1.16 -17.00 -24.84
N THR A 139 -0.01 -17.62 -24.65
CA THR A 139 -0.57 -17.89 -23.31
C THR A 139 0.33 -18.83 -22.50
N GLY A 140 0.86 -19.90 -23.13
CA GLY A 140 1.80 -20.82 -22.49
C GLY A 140 3.11 -20.15 -22.07
N ILE A 141 3.65 -19.26 -22.92
CA ILE A 141 4.85 -18.47 -22.61
C ILE A 141 4.60 -17.48 -21.48
N LEU A 142 3.43 -16.80 -21.47
CA LEU A 142 3.05 -15.91 -20.37
C LEU A 142 2.92 -16.66 -19.05
N PHE A 143 2.26 -17.82 -19.06
CA PHE A 143 2.09 -18.64 -17.86
C PHE A 143 3.43 -19.16 -17.32
N SER A 144 4.30 -19.69 -18.19
CA SER A 144 5.64 -20.14 -17.76
C SER A 144 6.50 -18.97 -17.28
N GLY A 145 6.47 -17.83 -17.98
CA GLY A 145 7.15 -16.60 -17.56
C GLY A 145 6.68 -16.12 -16.18
N TYR A 146 5.36 -16.15 -15.95
CA TYR A 146 4.76 -15.76 -14.68
C TYR A 146 5.15 -16.69 -13.53
N THR A 147 5.13 -18.01 -13.76
CA THR A 147 5.53 -18.98 -12.72
C THR A 147 7.00 -18.84 -12.34
N ILE A 148 7.89 -18.64 -13.32
CA ILE A 148 9.32 -18.37 -13.08
C ILE A 148 9.50 -17.05 -12.32
N PHE A 149 8.85 -15.99 -12.77
CA PHE A 149 8.86 -14.68 -12.12
C PHE A 149 8.41 -14.78 -10.66
N ARG A 150 7.31 -15.48 -10.39
CA ARG A 150 6.79 -15.66 -9.03
C ARG A 150 7.73 -16.49 -8.17
N LYS A 151 8.39 -17.51 -8.72
CA LYS A 151 9.44 -18.28 -8.03
C LYS A 151 10.64 -17.41 -7.64
N ILE A 152 11.08 -16.52 -8.54
CA ILE A 152 12.20 -15.59 -8.27
C ILE A 152 11.80 -14.55 -7.21
N LEU A 153 10.58 -14.00 -7.30
CA LEU A 153 10.07 -13.03 -6.33
C LEU A 153 10.00 -13.62 -4.92
N ASN A 154 9.45 -14.83 -4.80
CA ASN A 154 9.37 -15.55 -3.53
C ASN A 154 10.76 -15.96 -3.00
N SER A 155 11.70 -16.32 -3.88
CA SER A 155 13.08 -16.63 -3.49
C SER A 155 13.79 -15.41 -2.89
N LYS A 156 13.61 -14.22 -3.48
CA LYS A 156 14.12 -12.96 -2.89
C LYS A 156 13.53 -12.68 -1.50
N LYS A 157 12.24 -12.96 -1.28
CA LYS A 157 11.58 -12.80 0.03
C LYS A 157 12.24 -13.70 1.10
N ASN A 158 12.48 -14.97 0.77
CA ASN A 158 13.10 -15.92 1.71
C ASN A 158 14.55 -15.56 2.04
N LYS A 159 15.31 -15.06 1.05
CA LYS A 159 16.72 -14.65 1.26
C LYS A 159 16.86 -13.42 2.16
N ILE A 160 15.92 -12.48 2.08
CA ILE A 160 15.86 -11.30 2.96
C ILE A 160 15.44 -11.68 4.39
N GLY A 161 14.60 -12.71 4.55
CA GLY A 161 14.21 -13.24 5.86
C GLY A 161 15.37 -13.93 6.60
N GLN A 162 16.21 -14.69 5.90
CA GLN A 162 17.39 -15.32 6.51
C GLN A 162 18.46 -14.32 6.95
N ASN A 163 18.67 -13.24 6.19
CA ASN A 163 19.72 -12.24 6.49
C ASN A 163 19.37 -11.30 7.68
N ARG A 164 18.15 -11.41 8.23
CA ARG A 164 17.72 -10.64 9.42
C ARG A 164 17.76 -11.46 10.72
N ASN A 165 17.98 -12.77 10.61
CA ASN A 165 18.02 -13.70 11.75
C ASN A 165 19.45 -14.15 12.10
N HIS A 166 20.45 -13.51 11.50
CA HIS A 166 21.88 -13.65 11.79
C HIS A 166 22.43 -12.28 12.16
#